data_AF-A0A7Y7I7W2-F1
#
_entry.id   AF-A0A7Y7I7W2-F1
#
_cell.length_a   1.000
_cell.length_b   1.000
_cell.length_c   1.000
_cell.angle_alpha   90.00
_cell.angle_beta   90.00
_cell.angle_gamma   90.00
#
_symmetry.space_group_name_H-M   'P 1'
#
loop_
_entity.id
_entity.type
_entity.pdbx_description
1 polymer ?
#
loop_
_entity_poly.entity_id
_entity_poly.type
_entity_poly.pdbx_seq_one_letter_code
_entity_poly.pdbx_strand_id
1 'polypeptide(L)'
;MAEEVNHAAFIDWLTAEAAAYTAIHQLHQRTQGGRRGIPNHGIEQIARLRKEADLRFAGLAKTLGATLPQPATVVPVRREHRSRPAFELLSRVPVERSRTTSDGACAPVQRSAG
;
A
#
# COMPACT_ATOMS: atom_id res chain seq x y z
N MET A 1 -14.06 35.42 13.93
CA MET A 1 -15.28 34.59 14.09
C MET A 1 -15.48 33.59 12.95
N ALA A 2 -15.98 33.95 11.75
CA ALA A 2 -16.28 32.95 10.70
C ALA A 2 -15.02 32.25 10.13
N GLU A 3 -13.91 32.98 10.01
CA GLU A 3 -12.64 32.46 9.50
C GLU A 3 -11.94 31.50 10.49
N GLU A 4 -12.05 31.76 11.80
CA GLU A 4 -11.55 30.86 12.85
C GLU A 4 -12.33 29.54 12.94
N VAL A 5 -13.66 29.60 12.74
CA VAL A 5 -14.52 28.41 12.70
C VAL A 5 -14.16 27.50 11.53
N ASN A 6 -13.78 28.08 10.39
CA ASN A 6 -13.32 27.32 9.23
C ASN A 6 -11.97 26.64 9.49
N HIS A 7 -11.06 27.30 10.20
CA HIS A 7 -9.76 26.72 10.55
C HIS A 7 -9.90 25.56 11.55
N ALA A 8 -10.73 25.69 12.58
CA ALA A 8 -11.00 24.61 13.54
C ALA A 8 -11.62 23.38 12.85
N ALA A 9 -12.65 23.58 12.01
CA ALA A 9 -13.28 22.50 11.25
C ALA A 9 -12.30 21.80 10.28
N PHE A 10 -11.38 22.55 9.68
CA PHE A 10 -10.32 22.00 8.85
C PHE A 10 -9.35 21.13 9.66
N ILE A 11 -8.90 21.59 10.83
CA ILE A 11 -8.03 20.80 11.72
C ILE A 11 -8.73 19.54 12.21
N ASP A 12 -10.03 19.62 12.53
CA ASP A 12 -10.82 18.46 12.93
C ASP A 12 -10.94 17.42 11.81
N TRP A 13 -11.17 17.86 10.58
CA TRP A 13 -11.16 16.98 9.41
C TRP A 13 -9.77 16.36 9.20
N LEU A 14 -8.71 17.17 9.24
CA LEU A 14 -7.34 16.71 9.02
C LEU A 14 -6.92 15.67 10.07
N THR A 15 -7.33 15.85 11.32
CA THR A 15 -7.06 14.92 12.41
C THR A 15 -7.77 13.58 12.19
N ALA A 16 -9.03 13.60 11.74
CA ALA A 16 -9.77 12.37 11.43
C ALA A 16 -9.17 11.64 10.21
N GLU A 17 -8.77 12.38 9.17
CA GLU A 17 -8.12 11.83 7.99
C GLU A 17 -6.76 11.19 8.35
N ALA A 18 -5.96 11.86 9.18
CA ALA A 18 -4.70 11.33 9.69
C ALA A 18 -4.92 10.03 10.48
N ALA A 19 -5.93 9.98 11.35
CA ALA A 19 -6.26 8.77 12.10
C ALA A 19 -6.63 7.60 11.17
N ALA A 20 -7.45 7.83 10.15
CA ALA A 20 -7.81 6.82 9.16
C ALA A 20 -6.59 6.34 8.36
N TYR A 21 -5.73 7.26 7.93
CA TYR A 21 -4.49 6.94 7.21
C TYR A 21 -3.54 6.11 8.06
N THR A 22 -3.31 6.51 9.31
CA THR A 22 -2.45 5.78 10.25
C THR A 22 -2.97 4.37 10.50
N ALA A 23 -4.29 4.19 10.67
CA ALA A 23 -4.87 2.86 10.86
C ALA A 23 -4.66 1.94 9.64
N ILE A 24 -4.78 2.48 8.42
CA ILE A 24 -4.48 1.74 7.18
C ILE A 24 -2.99 1.36 7.14
N HIS A 25 -2.11 2.30 7.46
CA HIS A 25 -0.67 2.05 7.45
C HIS A 25 -0.30 0.96 8.46
N GLN A 26 -0.83 1.04 9.68
CA GLN A 26 -0.63 0.01 10.71
C GLN A 26 -1.15 -1.36 10.28
N LEU A 27 -2.33 -1.43 9.66
CA LEU A 27 -2.86 -2.67 9.12
C LEU A 27 -1.96 -3.23 8.02
N HIS A 28 -1.47 -2.38 7.11
CA HIS A 28 -0.55 -2.77 6.05
C HIS A 28 0.75 -3.35 6.63
N GLN A 29 1.35 -2.69 7.63
CA GLN A 29 2.55 -3.19 8.30
C GLN A 29 2.30 -4.52 9.00
N ARG A 30 1.22 -4.62 9.78
CA ARG A 30 0.86 -5.85 10.51
C ARG A 30 0.63 -7.04 9.59
N THR A 31 0.00 -6.80 8.44
CA THR A 31 -0.31 -7.83 7.44
C THR A 31 0.83 -8.07 6.47
N GLN A 32 1.94 -7.32 6.55
CA GLN A 32 3.05 -7.34 5.59
C GLN A 32 2.56 -7.14 4.15
N GLY A 33 1.72 -6.13 3.95
CA GLY A 33 1.09 -5.85 2.66
C GLY A 33 0.12 -6.94 2.22
N GLY A 34 -0.59 -7.59 3.16
CA GLY A 34 -1.57 -8.64 2.86
C GLY A 34 -1.01 -10.06 2.72
N ARG A 35 0.28 -10.28 3.02
CA ARG A 35 0.87 -11.63 3.08
C ARG A 35 0.39 -12.45 4.28
N ARG A 36 -0.05 -11.77 5.34
CA ARG A 36 -0.65 -12.38 6.54
C ARG A 36 -2.16 -12.09 6.57
N GLY A 37 -2.89 -12.95 7.28
CA GLY A 37 -4.34 -12.82 7.45
C GLY A 37 -4.74 -11.43 7.97
N ILE A 38 -5.79 -10.87 7.38
CA ILE A 38 -6.31 -9.56 7.73
C ILE A 38 -7.31 -9.72 8.89
N PRO A 39 -7.10 -9.05 10.03
CA PRO A 39 -8.08 -9.05 11.10
C PRO A 39 -9.33 -8.23 10.72
N ASN A 40 -10.52 -8.85 10.83
CA ASN A 40 -11.80 -8.19 10.53
C ASN A 40 -12.01 -6.89 11.35
N HIS A 41 -11.66 -6.89 12.64
CA HIS A 41 -11.78 -5.71 13.50
C HIS A 41 -10.99 -4.51 12.98
N GLY A 42 -9.83 -4.74 12.33
CA GLY A 42 -9.01 -3.67 11.77
C GLY A 42 -9.67 -3.03 10.56
N ILE A 43 -10.32 -3.83 9.72
CA ILE A 43 -11.09 -3.35 8.56
C ILE A 43 -12.30 -2.53 9.03
N GLU A 44 -13.05 -3.01 10.02
CA GLU A 44 -14.19 -2.30 10.59
C GLU A 44 -13.79 -0.98 11.25
N GLN A 45 -12.65 -0.95 11.96
CA GLN A 45 -12.11 0.28 12.53
C GLN A 45 -11.74 1.29 11.45
N ILE A 46 -11.05 0.86 10.39
CA ILE A 46 -10.71 1.73 9.25
C ILE A 46 -11.97 2.27 8.58
N ALA A 47 -12.99 1.44 8.38
CA ALA A 47 -14.26 1.87 7.78
C ALA A 47 -14.96 2.95 8.63
N ARG A 48 -14.95 2.80 9.96
CA ARG A 48 -15.49 3.81 10.87
C ARG A 48 -14.72 5.13 10.79
N LEU A 49 -13.39 5.07 10.86
CA LEU A 49 -12.53 6.27 10.78
C LEU A 49 -12.67 6.99 9.44
N ARG A 50 -12.78 6.25 8.33
CA ARG A 50 -13.02 6.84 7.00
C ARG A 50 -14.36 7.55 6.93
N LYS A 51 -15.43 6.91 7.41
CA LYS A 51 -16.76 7.54 7.46
C LYS A 51 -16.75 8.81 8.32
N GLU A 52 -16.02 8.81 9.43
CA GLU A 52 -15.88 9.99 10.28
C GLU A 52 -15.16 11.14 9.56
N ALA A 53 -14.05 10.86 8.88
CA ALA A 53 -13.33 11.84 8.06
C ALA A 53 -14.24 12.42 6.96
N ASP A 54 -15.01 11.57 6.26
CA ASP A 54 -15.95 11.98 5.22
C ASP A 54 -17.05 12.91 5.76
N LEU A 55 -17.60 12.60 6.95
CA LEU A 55 -18.62 13.43 7.59
C LEU A 55 -18.07 14.81 7.97
N ARG A 56 -16.85 14.87 8.51
CA ARG A 56 -16.19 16.13 8.86
C ARG A 56 -15.86 16.94 7.61
N PHE A 57 -15.41 16.28 6.54
CA PHE A 57 -15.17 16.93 5.24
C PHE A 57 -16.45 17.52 4.65
N ALA A 58 -17.54 16.76 4.66
CA ALA A 58 -18.85 17.23 4.18
C ALA A 58 -19.35 18.42 5.00
N GLY A 59 -19.10 18.45 6.31
CA GLY A 59 -19.37 19.60 7.17
C GLY A 59 -18.56 20.83 6.74
N LEU A 60 -17.24 20.68 6.62
CA LEU A 60 -16.34 21.75 6.18
C LEU A 60 -16.73 22.33 4.82
N ALA A 61 -17.01 21.47 3.85
CA ALA A 61 -17.31 21.89 2.49
C ALA A 61 -18.66 22.60 2.36
N LYS A 62 -19.67 22.22 3.17
CA LYS A 62 -20.91 22.99 3.30
C LYS A 62 -20.64 24.41 3.81
N THR A 63 -19.76 24.56 4.80
CA THR A 63 -19.38 25.86 5.35
C THR A 63 -18.64 26.73 4.32
N LEU A 64 -17.87 26.11 3.43
CA LEU A 64 -17.16 26.79 2.34
C LEU A 64 -18.04 27.09 1.11
N GLY A 65 -19.34 26.73 1.15
CA GLY A 65 -20.24 26.91 0.01
C GLY A 65 -19.92 26.03 -1.20
N ALA A 66 -19.10 24.99 -1.00
CA ALA A 66 -18.74 24.06 -2.07
C ALA A 66 -19.87 23.04 -2.27
N THR A 67 -20.41 22.98 -3.48
CA THR A 67 -21.31 21.89 -3.88
C THR A 67 -20.50 20.60 -3.97
N LEU A 68 -20.66 19.69 -3.00
CA LEU A 68 -20.02 18.38 -3.09
C LEU A 68 -20.62 17.58 -4.26
N PRO A 69 -19.79 16.99 -5.15
CA PRO A 69 -20.31 16.00 -6.08
C PRO A 69 -20.92 14.85 -5.28
N GLN A 70 -22.14 14.45 -5.62
CA GLN A 70 -22.78 13.29 -4.99
C GLN A 70 -21.89 12.05 -5.18
N PRO A 71 -21.73 11.21 -4.16
CA PRO A 71 -20.93 9.99 -4.29
C PRO A 71 -21.53 9.14 -5.40
N ALA A 72 -20.78 8.99 -6.49
CA ALA A 72 -21.19 8.14 -7.59
C ALA A 72 -21.35 6.71 -7.08
N THR A 73 -22.45 6.06 -7.44
CA THR A 73 -22.71 4.66 -7.13
C THR A 73 -21.50 3.83 -7.56
N VAL A 74 -20.76 3.30 -6.58
CA VAL A 74 -19.60 2.45 -6.83
C VAL A 74 -20.12 1.13 -7.40
N VAL A 75 -19.97 0.96 -8.71
CA VAL A 75 -20.26 -0.31 -9.36
C VAL A 75 -19.30 -1.36 -8.76
N PRO A 76 -19.80 -2.49 -8.24
CA PRO A 76 -18.94 -3.52 -7.69
C PRO A 76 -18.00 -4.01 -8.79
N VAL A 77 -16.70 -3.80 -8.61
CA VAL A 77 -15.67 -4.39 -9.47
C VAL A 77 -15.75 -5.90 -9.29
N ARG A 78 -16.24 -6.60 -10.32
CA ARG A 78 -16.15 -8.05 -10.37
C ARG A 78 -14.66 -8.41 -10.37
N ARG A 79 -14.20 -8.99 -9.27
CA ARG A 79 -12.92 -9.71 -9.25
C ARG A 79 -13.12 -10.94 -10.11
N GLU A 80 -12.82 -10.83 -11.39
CA GLU A 80 -12.48 -12.01 -12.16
C GLU A 80 -11.27 -12.63 -11.46
N HIS A 81 -11.53 -13.72 -10.73
CA HIS A 81 -10.51 -14.67 -10.36
C HIS A 81 -9.94 -15.21 -11.65
N ARG A 82 -8.97 -14.49 -12.23
CA ARG A 82 -8.07 -15.03 -13.23
C ARG A 82 -7.20 -16.02 -12.46
N SER A 83 -7.75 -17.21 -12.21
CA SER A 83 -6.99 -18.42 -11.91
C SER A 83 -6.09 -18.62 -13.10
N ARG A 84 -4.93 -17.96 -13.09
CA ARG A 84 -3.85 -18.26 -14.02
C ARG A 84 -3.39 -19.66 -13.63
N PRO A 85 -3.59 -20.68 -14.47
CA PRO A 85 -3.14 -22.01 -14.13
C PRO A 85 -1.63 -21.97 -13.95
N ALA A 86 -1.13 -22.53 -12.86
CA ALA A 86 0.29 -22.52 -12.50
C ALA A 86 1.19 -23.32 -13.47
N PHE A 87 0.64 -23.95 -14.51
CA PHE A 87 1.40 -24.82 -15.41
C PHE A 87 2.21 -24.07 -16.48
N GLU A 88 1.95 -22.80 -16.75
CA GLU A 88 2.72 -22.03 -17.76
C GLU A 88 4.10 -21.54 -17.26
N LEU A 89 4.46 -21.77 -15.99
CA LEU A 89 5.77 -21.39 -15.44
C LEU A 89 6.87 -22.44 -15.65
N LEU A 90 6.52 -23.65 -16.14
CA LEU A 90 7.47 -24.75 -16.32
C LEU A 90 8.11 -24.82 -17.72
N SER A 91 7.69 -23.98 -18.67
CA SER A 91 8.24 -23.96 -20.03
C SER A 91 9.43 -23.02 -20.21
N ARG A 92 9.90 -22.35 -19.14
CA ARG A 92 11.21 -21.67 -19.19
C ARG A 92 12.32 -22.70 -19.08
N VAL A 93 12.75 -23.16 -20.25
CA VAL A 93 14.03 -23.85 -20.46
C VAL A 93 15.12 -23.11 -19.69
N PRO A 94 15.88 -23.79 -18.81
CA PRO A 94 17.07 -23.21 -18.23
C PRO A 94 18.01 -22.82 -19.37
N VAL A 95 18.31 -21.53 -19.53
CA VAL A 95 19.47 -21.11 -20.31
C VAL A 95 20.69 -21.69 -19.60
N GLU A 96 21.26 -22.70 -20.23
CA GLU A 96 22.51 -23.33 -19.86
C GLU A 96 23.59 -22.24 -19.92
N ARG A 97 24.03 -21.76 -18.75
CA ARG A 97 25.21 -20.90 -18.66
C ARG A 97 26.40 -21.79 -18.97
N SER A 98 26.92 -21.68 -20.19
CA SER A 98 28.18 -22.29 -20.58
C SER A 98 29.26 -21.90 -19.58
N ARG A 99 29.64 -22.85 -18.72
CA ARG A 99 30.80 -22.78 -17.86
C ARG A 99 32.03 -22.88 -18.78
N THR A 100 32.54 -21.74 -19.23
CA THR A 100 33.86 -21.71 -19.88
C THR A 100 34.91 -21.93 -18.82
N THR A 101 35.38 -23.18 -18.72
CA THR A 101 36.65 -23.52 -18.12
C THR A 101 37.75 -22.77 -18.86
N SER A 102 38.41 -21.83 -18.19
CA SER A 102 39.73 -21.35 -18.60
C SER A 102 40.72 -21.88 -17.59
N ASP A 103 41.21 -23.10 -17.88
CA ASP A 103 42.48 -23.58 -17.32
C ASP A 103 43.60 -22.87 -18.08
N GLY A 104 44.37 -22.07 -17.36
CA GLY A 104 45.56 -21.40 -17.84
C GLY A 104 46.53 -21.26 -16.68
N ALA A 105 47.28 -22.32 -16.42
CA ALA A 105 48.33 -22.38 -15.41
C ALA A 105 49.44 -21.35 -15.66
N CYS A 106 49.98 -20.75 -14.58
CA CYS A 106 51.40 -20.45 -14.45
C CYS A 106 51.80 -20.06 -13.00
N ALA A 107 52.40 -21.04 -12.31
CA ALA A 107 53.44 -21.00 -11.27
C ALA A 107 53.29 -20.17 -9.95
N PRO A 108 53.74 -20.73 -8.81
CA PRO A 108 53.90 -20.01 -7.55
C PRO A 108 55.29 -19.37 -7.43
N VAL A 109 55.37 -18.09 -7.03
CA VAL A 109 56.61 -17.49 -6.52
C VAL A 109 56.50 -17.33 -5.02
N GLN A 110 57.29 -18.14 -4.30
CA GLN A 110 57.64 -17.94 -2.91
C GLN A 110 58.44 -16.64 -2.76
N ARG A 111 58.11 -15.81 -1.77
CA ARG A 111 59.10 -14.98 -1.07
C ARG A 111 58.71 -14.87 0.41
N SER A 112 59.46 -15.59 1.24
CA SER A 112 59.61 -15.29 2.67
C SER A 112 60.82 -14.36 2.87
N ALA A 113 60.75 -13.65 3.98
CA ALA A 113 61.81 -13.03 4.77
C ALA A 113 62.16 -11.56 4.50
N GLY A 114 62.07 -10.81 5.61
CA GLY A 114 62.34 -9.40 5.83
C GLY A 114 61.73 -9.02 7.16
#